data_AF-A0AAD2JPF5-F1
#
_entry.id   AF-A0AAD2JPF5-F1
#
_cell.length_a   1.000
_cell.length_b   1.000
_cell.length_c   1.000
_cell.angle_alpha   90.00
_cell.angle_beta   90.00
_cell.angle_gamma   90.00
#
_symmetry.space_group_name_H-M   'P 1'
#
loop_
_entity.id
_entity.type
_entity.pdbx_description
1 polymer ?
#
loop_
_entity_poly.entity_id
_entity_poly.type
_entity_poly.pdbx_seq_one_letter_code
_entity_poly.pdbx_strand_id
1 'polypeptide(L)'
;MPKSFPPPCVMGDESIMAPKAHGTSAIPVQEKLRWGCDVKKADEICNFNRHYAEHSGYFEKTTFKKEAREASGPIKFYDSNTGKHLFTAPVGRTMNEFLIESSAHGWPSFRDAEVNWEYVRCLPNGESVSVDGTHLGHNLPDDKGSRYCINLVSVAGTEM
;
A
#
# COMPACT_ATOMS: atom_id res chain seq x y z
N MET A 1 24.13 -4.58 -3.78
CA MET A 1 23.51 -5.50 -4.75
C MET A 1 22.01 -5.29 -4.68
N PRO A 2 21.28 -5.32 -5.81
CA PRO A 2 19.82 -5.31 -5.80
C PRO A 2 19.31 -6.44 -4.90
N LYS A 3 18.40 -6.14 -3.96
CA LYS A 3 17.78 -7.18 -3.14
C LYS A 3 16.80 -7.94 -4.02
N SER A 4 16.79 -9.25 -3.88
CA SER A 4 15.70 -10.10 -4.37
C SER A 4 14.95 -10.60 -3.15
N PHE A 5 13.63 -10.45 -3.16
CA PHE A 5 12.76 -11.00 -2.12
C PHE A 5 12.27 -12.38 -2.57
N PRO A 6 12.21 -13.36 -1.65
CA PRO A 6 11.81 -14.71 -2.01
C PRO A 6 10.32 -14.76 -2.41
N PRO A 7 9.91 -15.79 -3.19
CA PRO A 7 8.51 -16.06 -3.45
C PRO A 7 7.69 -16.16 -2.15
N PRO A 8 6.42 -15.72 -2.16
CA PRO A 8 5.62 -15.37 -3.34
C PRO A 8 5.78 -13.92 -3.81
N CYS A 9 6.70 -13.14 -3.24
CA CYS A 9 6.94 -11.77 -3.67
C CYS A 9 7.28 -11.70 -5.17
N VAL A 10 6.58 -10.84 -5.92
CA VAL A 10 6.84 -10.62 -7.34
C VAL A 10 7.68 -9.36 -7.52
N MET A 11 8.90 -9.56 -8.03
CA MET A 11 9.83 -8.46 -8.29
C MET A 11 9.37 -7.60 -9.48
N GLY A 12 9.57 -6.29 -9.38
CA GLY A 12 9.38 -5.32 -10.45
C GLY A 12 10.70 -4.71 -10.91
N ASP A 13 10.68 -4.10 -12.10
CA ASP A 13 11.79 -3.31 -12.62
C ASP A 13 11.62 -1.83 -12.24
N GLU A 14 12.74 -1.11 -12.06
CA GLU A 14 12.73 0.33 -11.74
C GLU A 14 11.98 1.17 -12.78
N SER A 15 11.89 0.71 -14.03
CA SER A 15 11.13 1.37 -15.11
C SER A 15 9.63 1.50 -14.82
N ILE A 16 9.06 0.69 -13.93
CA ILE A 16 7.66 0.86 -13.46
C ILE A 16 7.47 2.25 -12.87
N MET A 17 8.49 2.80 -12.21
CA MET A 17 8.45 4.11 -11.56
C MET A 17 9.14 5.20 -12.39
N ALA A 18 9.41 4.95 -13.68
CA ALA A 18 9.89 5.98 -14.58
C ALA A 18 8.86 7.12 -14.70
N PRO A 19 9.29 8.37 -14.94
CA PRO A 19 8.39 9.50 -15.13
C PRO A 19 7.33 9.24 -16.21
N LYS A 20 6.09 9.63 -15.91
CA LYS A 20 4.90 9.54 -16.77
C LYS A 20 4.20 10.90 -16.82
N ALA A 21 2.96 10.92 -17.27
CA ALA A 21 2.18 12.16 -17.41
C ALA A 21 1.92 12.87 -16.07
N HIS A 22 1.85 12.14 -14.95
CA HIS A 22 1.63 12.69 -13.62
C HIS A 22 2.58 12.05 -12.60
N GLY A 23 3.81 12.58 -12.54
CA GLY A 23 4.85 12.03 -11.67
C GLY A 23 5.28 10.64 -12.13
N THR A 24 5.14 9.62 -11.28
CA THR A 24 5.41 8.22 -11.62
C THR A 24 4.21 7.48 -12.19
N SER A 25 3.03 8.09 -12.23
CA SER A 25 1.78 7.49 -12.74
C SER A 25 1.27 8.22 -13.99
N ALA A 26 0.39 7.57 -14.76
CA ALA A 26 -0.24 8.22 -15.91
C ALA A 26 -1.37 9.20 -15.53
N ILE A 27 -1.95 9.03 -14.34
CA ILE A 27 -3.11 9.77 -13.84
C ILE A 27 -2.90 10.16 -12.36
N PRO A 28 -3.55 11.23 -11.86
CA PRO A 28 -3.55 11.58 -10.44
C PRO A 28 -4.34 10.58 -9.60
N VAL A 29 -4.30 10.76 -8.27
CA VAL A 29 -5.22 10.06 -7.35
C VAL A 29 -6.69 10.42 -7.64
N GLN A 30 -7.60 9.52 -7.28
CA GLN A 30 -9.05 9.74 -7.31
C GLN A 30 -9.43 10.97 -6.47
N GLU A 31 -10.43 11.74 -6.92
CA GLU A 31 -10.91 12.94 -6.22
C GLU A 31 -11.50 12.66 -4.84
N LYS A 32 -11.99 11.43 -4.62
CA LYS A 32 -12.56 10.98 -3.35
C LYS A 32 -11.85 9.71 -2.91
N LEU A 33 -11.19 9.79 -1.75
CA LEU A 33 -10.54 8.66 -1.12
C LEU A 33 -11.33 8.19 0.09
N ARG A 34 -11.29 6.88 0.33
CA ARG A 34 -11.85 6.23 1.50
C ARG A 34 -11.20 6.75 2.77
N TRP A 35 -11.91 6.53 3.86
CA TRP A 35 -11.45 6.80 5.22
C TRP A 35 -11.18 8.26 5.58
N GLY A 36 -11.54 9.20 4.70
CA GLY A 36 -11.19 10.61 4.88
C GLY A 36 -9.71 10.89 4.65
N CYS A 37 -9.05 10.08 3.80
CA CYS A 37 -7.67 10.33 3.41
C CYS A 37 -7.53 11.67 2.67
N ASP A 38 -6.41 12.35 2.90
CA ASP A 38 -6.09 13.66 2.34
C ASP A 38 -5.62 13.48 0.89
N VAL A 39 -6.41 13.98 -0.06
CA VAL A 39 -6.17 13.83 -1.50
C VAL A 39 -4.87 14.49 -1.94
N LYS A 40 -4.52 15.65 -1.37
CA LYS A 40 -3.28 16.36 -1.75
C LYS A 40 -2.05 15.58 -1.29
N LYS A 41 -2.08 15.07 -0.05
CA LYS A 41 -1.03 14.22 0.49
C LYS A 41 -0.93 12.90 -0.26
N ALA A 42 -2.08 12.30 -0.61
CA ALA A 42 -2.13 11.10 -1.42
C ALA A 42 -1.45 11.34 -2.77
N ASP A 43 -1.77 12.45 -3.45
CA ASP A 43 -1.18 12.77 -4.76
C ASP A 43 0.34 12.96 -4.68
N GLU A 44 0.81 13.67 -3.66
CA GLU A 44 2.25 13.84 -3.41
C GLU A 44 2.96 12.51 -3.19
N ILE A 45 2.43 11.66 -2.30
CA ILE A 45 3.04 10.37 -1.93
C ILE A 45 2.96 9.38 -3.09
N CYS A 46 1.82 9.25 -3.76
CA CYS A 46 1.62 8.27 -4.82
C CYS A 46 2.50 8.56 -6.04
N ASN A 47 2.70 9.83 -6.37
CA ASN A 47 3.19 10.23 -7.70
C ASN A 47 4.53 10.98 -7.68
N PHE A 48 4.85 11.67 -6.60
CA PHE A 48 5.98 12.62 -6.57
C PHE A 48 7.00 12.34 -5.46
N ASN A 49 6.72 11.39 -4.56
CA ASN A 49 7.60 11.06 -3.45
C ASN A 49 7.77 9.53 -3.30
N ARG A 50 8.95 9.04 -3.68
CA ARG A 50 9.34 7.61 -3.55
C ARG A 50 10.17 7.28 -2.31
N HIS A 51 10.59 8.30 -1.56
CA HIS A 51 11.57 8.15 -0.47
C HIS A 51 10.94 8.23 0.91
N TYR A 52 9.84 8.95 1.05
CA TYR A 52 9.16 9.17 2.33
C TYR A 52 7.74 8.61 2.30
N ALA A 53 7.28 8.20 3.47
CA ALA A 53 5.91 7.78 3.71
C ALA A 53 5.07 8.93 4.26
N GLU A 54 3.76 8.74 4.34
CA GLU A 54 2.91 9.51 5.26
C GLU A 54 3.41 9.34 6.70
N HIS A 55 3.07 10.27 7.60
CA HIS A 55 3.51 10.16 8.99
C HIS A 55 3.04 8.84 9.64
N SER A 56 3.91 8.25 10.47
CA SER A 56 3.55 7.08 11.29
C SER A 56 2.30 7.38 12.12
N GLY A 57 1.35 6.45 12.09
CA GLY A 57 0.05 6.58 12.75
C GLY A 57 -0.98 7.41 11.98
N TYR A 58 -0.72 7.81 10.72
CA TYR A 58 -1.70 8.55 9.90
C TYR A 58 -3.06 7.86 9.89
N PHE A 59 -3.06 6.54 9.65
CA PHE A 59 -4.28 5.73 9.57
C PHE A 59 -5.12 5.77 10.86
N GLU A 60 -4.52 6.03 12.03
CA GLU A 60 -5.22 6.10 13.31
C GLU A 60 -6.09 7.35 13.45
N LYS A 61 -5.79 8.40 12.67
CA LYS A 61 -6.54 9.65 12.63
C LYS A 61 -7.62 9.67 11.55
N THR A 62 -7.75 8.58 10.80
CA THR A 62 -8.76 8.38 9.75
C THR A 62 -9.92 7.53 10.27
N THR A 63 -10.99 7.34 9.47
CA THR A 63 -12.06 6.40 9.86
C THR A 63 -11.67 4.93 9.67
N PHE A 64 -10.52 4.64 9.04
CA PHE A 64 -10.09 3.28 8.72
C PHE A 64 -10.05 2.35 9.93
N LYS A 65 -9.38 2.75 11.02
CA LYS A 65 -9.22 1.88 12.21
C LYS A 65 -10.58 1.55 12.86
N LYS A 66 -11.53 2.48 12.80
CA LYS A 66 -12.90 2.25 13.27
C LYS A 66 -13.62 1.26 12.36
N GLU A 67 -13.66 1.55 11.06
CA GLU A 67 -14.32 0.68 10.08
C GLU A 67 -13.73 -0.73 10.05
N ALA A 68 -12.41 -0.86 10.19
CA ALA A 68 -11.73 -2.15 10.27
C ALA A 68 -12.18 -2.97 11.48
N ARG A 69 -12.39 -2.35 12.65
CA ARG A 69 -12.90 -3.05 13.83
C ARG A 69 -14.37 -3.47 13.69
N GLU A 70 -15.13 -2.77 12.88
CA GLU A 70 -16.56 -3.01 12.63
C GLU A 70 -16.78 -3.95 11.43
N ALA A 71 -15.73 -4.25 10.65
CA ALA A 71 -15.82 -5.10 9.47
C ALA A 71 -16.13 -6.56 9.85
N SER A 72 -17.08 -7.17 9.12
CA SER A 72 -17.45 -8.58 9.29
C SER A 72 -16.50 -9.56 8.58
N GLY A 73 -15.51 -9.05 7.84
CA GLY A 73 -14.56 -9.85 7.07
C GLY A 73 -13.38 -9.04 6.56
N PRO A 74 -12.56 -9.63 5.66
CA PRO A 74 -11.42 -8.94 5.07
C PRO A 74 -11.82 -7.68 4.30
N ILE A 75 -11.00 -6.65 4.41
CA ILE A 75 -11.11 -5.40 3.68
C ILE A 75 -10.30 -5.50 2.40
N LYS A 76 -10.91 -5.07 1.29
CA LYS A 76 -10.21 -4.80 0.03
C LYS A 76 -9.66 -3.37 0.03
N PHE A 77 -8.43 -3.25 -0.41
CA PHE A 77 -7.65 -2.02 -0.53
C PHE A 77 -7.35 -1.78 -2.00
N TYR A 78 -7.63 -0.56 -2.47
CA TYR A 78 -7.58 -0.22 -3.88
C TYR A 78 -6.60 0.92 -4.13
N ASP A 79 -5.85 0.83 -5.22
CA ASP A 79 -4.92 1.86 -5.68
C ASP A 79 -5.62 3.22 -5.72
N SER A 80 -5.08 4.20 -5.00
CA SER A 80 -5.65 5.54 -4.96
C SER A 80 -5.64 6.24 -6.31
N ASN A 81 -4.77 5.87 -7.25
CA ASN A 81 -4.77 6.39 -8.62
C ASN A 81 -5.79 5.65 -9.49
N THR A 82 -5.63 4.32 -9.59
CA THR A 82 -6.30 3.54 -10.64
C THR A 82 -7.57 2.83 -10.18
N GLY A 83 -7.81 2.71 -8.88
CA GLY A 83 -8.89 1.88 -8.34
C GLY A 83 -8.67 0.37 -8.48
N LYS A 84 -7.49 -0.07 -8.93
CA LYS A 84 -7.16 -1.50 -9.01
C LYS A 84 -7.03 -2.11 -7.62
N HIS A 85 -7.49 -3.34 -7.47
CA HIS A 85 -7.45 -4.06 -6.19
C HIS A 85 -6.03 -4.51 -5.84
N LEU A 86 -5.40 -3.88 -4.84
CA LEU A 86 -4.00 -4.11 -4.49
C LEU A 86 -3.82 -5.10 -3.34
N PHE A 87 -4.68 -5.05 -2.32
CA PHE A 87 -4.56 -5.90 -1.14
C PHE A 87 -5.92 -6.33 -0.59
N THR A 88 -5.96 -7.52 0.02
CA THR A 88 -7.07 -7.97 0.86
C THR A 88 -6.52 -8.32 2.23
N ALA A 89 -6.96 -7.64 3.30
CA ALA A 89 -6.51 -7.94 4.66
C ALA A 89 -7.64 -7.88 5.70
N PRO A 90 -7.62 -8.75 6.72
CA PRO A 90 -6.61 -9.79 6.94
C PRO A 90 -6.82 -11.06 6.11
N VAL A 91 -5.76 -11.84 5.88
CA VAL A 91 -5.82 -13.21 5.36
C VAL A 91 -4.90 -14.12 6.19
N GLY A 92 -5.42 -15.27 6.64
CA GLY A 92 -4.65 -16.19 7.49
C GLY A 92 -4.40 -15.70 8.92
N ARG A 93 -5.05 -14.59 9.32
CA ARG A 93 -5.01 -13.99 10.65
C ARG A 93 -6.30 -13.23 10.93
N THR A 94 -6.48 -12.79 12.16
CA THR A 94 -7.61 -11.96 12.58
C THR A 94 -7.39 -10.49 12.25
N MET A 95 -8.49 -9.73 12.19
CA MET A 95 -8.43 -8.28 11.99
C MET A 95 -7.69 -7.58 13.14
N ASN A 96 -7.84 -8.10 14.36
CA ASN A 96 -7.13 -7.55 15.51
C ASN A 96 -5.61 -7.73 15.38
N GLU A 97 -5.13 -8.89 14.93
CA GLU A 97 -3.70 -9.11 14.68
C GLU A 97 -3.16 -8.18 13.58
N PHE A 98 -3.91 -7.99 12.49
CA PHE A 98 -3.56 -7.02 11.46
C PHE A 98 -3.45 -5.59 12.00
N LEU A 99 -4.42 -5.14 12.81
CA LEU A 99 -4.41 -3.80 13.39
C LEU A 99 -3.32 -3.63 14.45
N ILE A 100 -3.02 -4.65 15.26
CA ILE A 100 -1.93 -4.63 16.24
C ILE A 100 -0.59 -4.49 15.53
N GLU A 101 -0.33 -5.32 14.51
CA GLU A 101 0.90 -5.23 13.73
C GLU A 101 1.03 -3.88 13.02
N SER A 102 -0.05 -3.40 12.40
CA SER A 102 -0.06 -2.11 11.72
C SER A 102 0.22 -0.95 12.69
N SER A 103 -0.36 -0.99 13.89
CA SER A 103 -0.10 0.02 14.93
C SER A 103 1.35 -0.03 15.43
N ALA A 104 1.91 -1.22 15.60
CA ALA A 104 3.28 -1.40 16.08
C ALA A 104 4.33 -0.84 15.11
N HIS A 105 4.04 -0.87 13.80
CA HIS A 105 4.95 -0.35 12.78
C HIS A 105 4.58 1.04 12.27
N GLY A 106 3.38 1.54 12.56
CA GLY A 106 2.95 2.89 12.19
C GLY A 106 2.13 2.99 10.91
N TRP A 107 2.05 1.93 10.12
CA TRP A 107 1.30 1.89 8.85
C TRP A 107 0.63 0.53 8.67
N PRO A 108 -0.47 0.45 7.90
CA PRO A 108 -1.03 -0.81 7.41
C PRO A 108 0.07 -1.77 6.95
N SER A 109 0.18 -2.91 7.63
CA SER A 109 1.26 -3.88 7.44
C SER A 109 0.70 -5.18 6.88
N PHE A 110 0.96 -5.43 5.60
CA PHE A 110 0.43 -6.57 4.86
C PHE A 110 1.45 -7.71 4.80
N ARG A 111 0.96 -8.95 4.74
CA ARG A 111 1.75 -10.17 4.51
C ARG A 111 1.52 -10.70 3.10
N ASP A 112 2.38 -11.60 2.66
CA ASP A 112 2.38 -12.14 1.30
C ASP A 112 1.02 -12.67 0.80
N ALA A 113 0.22 -13.29 1.69
CA ALA A 113 -1.11 -13.82 1.36
C ALA A 113 -2.18 -12.73 1.17
N GLU A 114 -1.88 -11.49 1.56
CA GLU A 114 -2.78 -10.34 1.50
C GLU A 114 -2.51 -9.45 0.28
N VAL A 115 -1.48 -9.76 -0.50
CA VAL A 115 -1.05 -8.97 -1.67
C VAL A 115 -1.68 -9.53 -2.95
N ASN A 116 -2.28 -8.65 -3.76
CA ASN A 116 -2.65 -8.99 -5.12
C ASN A 116 -1.43 -8.83 -6.06
N TRP A 117 -0.72 -9.94 -6.26
CA TRP A 117 0.46 -9.98 -7.12
C TRP A 117 0.17 -9.76 -8.61
N GLU A 118 -1.09 -9.66 -9.05
CA GLU A 118 -1.41 -9.18 -10.39
C GLU A 118 -0.98 -7.71 -10.56
N TYR A 119 -1.20 -6.88 -9.52
CA TYR A 119 -1.05 -5.42 -9.58
C TYR A 119 0.01 -4.83 -8.66
N VAL A 120 0.62 -5.61 -7.77
CA VAL A 120 1.69 -5.13 -6.86
C VAL A 120 3.04 -5.71 -7.26
N ARG A 121 4.10 -4.90 -7.17
CA ARG A 121 5.50 -5.33 -7.35
C ARG A 121 6.37 -4.84 -6.21
N CYS A 122 7.44 -5.56 -5.93
CA CYS A 122 8.53 -5.08 -5.07
C CYS A 122 9.77 -4.78 -5.90
N LEU A 123 10.32 -3.58 -5.76
CA LEU A 123 11.54 -3.17 -6.44
C LEU A 123 12.79 -3.64 -5.67
N PRO A 124 13.98 -3.67 -6.29
CA PRO A 124 15.18 -4.20 -5.65
C PRO A 124 15.67 -3.42 -4.42
N ASN A 125 15.21 -2.19 -4.23
CA ASN A 125 15.47 -1.40 -3.01
C ASN A 125 14.49 -1.72 -1.86
N GLY A 126 13.45 -2.53 -2.12
CA GLY A 126 12.38 -2.84 -1.18
C GLY A 126 11.12 -1.99 -1.36
N GLU A 127 11.09 -1.03 -2.28
CA GLU A 127 9.91 -0.22 -2.57
C GLU A 127 8.77 -1.11 -3.10
N SER A 128 7.59 -0.95 -2.52
CA SER A 128 6.35 -1.59 -2.98
C SER A 128 5.60 -0.61 -3.86
N VAL A 129 5.25 -1.04 -5.07
CA VAL A 129 4.63 -0.19 -6.09
C VAL A 129 3.45 -0.90 -6.76
N SER A 130 2.49 -0.13 -7.30
CA SER A 130 1.54 -0.69 -8.26
C SER A 130 2.20 -0.84 -9.63
N VAL A 131 1.69 -1.76 -10.46
CA VAL A 131 2.18 -1.95 -11.84
C VAL A 131 2.00 -0.71 -12.72
N ASP A 132 1.15 0.24 -12.33
CA ASP A 132 0.89 1.48 -13.05
C ASP A 132 1.77 2.66 -12.60
N GLY A 133 2.58 2.45 -11.54
CA GLY A 133 3.54 3.43 -11.05
C GLY A 133 3.14 4.19 -9.78
N THR A 134 2.13 3.73 -9.05
CA THR A 134 1.78 4.28 -7.74
C THR A 134 2.81 3.84 -6.70
N HIS A 135 3.43 4.78 -5.99
CA HIS A 135 4.23 4.48 -4.80
C HIS A 135 3.31 4.04 -3.65
N LEU A 136 3.49 2.82 -3.14
CA LEU A 136 2.65 2.25 -2.09
C LEU A 136 3.33 2.30 -0.73
N GLY A 137 4.62 1.98 -0.65
CA GLY A 137 5.35 1.86 0.60
C GLY A 137 6.59 0.98 0.42
N HIS A 138 6.90 0.14 1.40
CA HIS A 138 8.09 -0.72 1.34
C HIS A 138 7.87 -2.11 1.94
N ASN A 139 8.49 -3.13 1.34
CA ASN A 139 8.71 -4.42 1.97
C ASN A 139 9.87 -4.32 2.97
N LEU A 140 9.56 -4.54 4.23
CA LEU A 140 10.49 -4.48 5.36
C LEU A 140 10.42 -5.81 6.13
N PRO A 141 11.02 -6.90 5.60
CA PRO A 141 10.89 -8.22 6.18
C PRO A 141 11.33 -8.29 7.64
N ASP A 142 10.67 -9.15 8.40
CA ASP A 142 10.97 -9.51 9.78
C ASP A 142 11.12 -11.03 9.94
N ASP A 143 11.13 -11.50 11.18
CA ASP A 143 11.23 -12.93 11.51
C ASP A 143 10.06 -13.79 10.99
N LYS A 144 8.95 -13.14 10.57
CA LYS A 144 7.76 -13.79 9.98
C LYS A 144 7.75 -13.73 8.45
N GLY A 145 8.81 -13.20 7.82
CA GLY A 145 8.93 -13.07 6.37
C GLY A 145 8.61 -11.65 5.89
N SER A 146 8.12 -11.53 4.65
CA SER A 146 7.81 -10.22 4.06
C SER A 146 6.77 -9.46 4.89
N ARG A 147 6.98 -8.14 5.01
CA ARG A 147 6.05 -7.22 5.67
C ARG A 147 5.97 -5.94 4.86
N TYR A 148 4.89 -5.78 4.14
CA TYR A 148 4.66 -4.62 3.30
C TYR A 148 4.04 -3.51 4.15
N CYS A 149 4.87 -2.53 4.50
CA CYS A 149 4.50 -1.34 5.25
C CYS A 149 3.99 -0.30 4.25
N ILE A 150 2.67 -0.13 4.15
CA ILE A 150 2.02 0.59 3.06
C ILE A 150 1.34 1.85 3.56
N ASN A 151 1.52 2.96 2.84
CA ASN A 151 0.82 4.21 3.08
C ASN A 151 -0.68 4.00 2.90
N LEU A 152 -1.49 4.34 3.91
CA LEU A 152 -2.94 4.26 3.80
C LEU A 152 -3.44 5.12 2.64
N VAL A 153 -2.88 6.33 2.47
CA VAL A 153 -3.26 7.23 1.37
C VAL A 153 -3.05 6.65 -0.02
N SER A 154 -2.15 5.67 -0.20
CA SER A 154 -1.88 5.04 -1.50
C SER A 154 -2.85 3.90 -1.84
N VAL A 155 -3.62 3.44 -0.85
CA VAL A 155 -4.53 2.30 -0.97
C VAL A 155 -5.97 2.63 -0.52
N ALA A 156 -6.29 3.91 -0.53
CA ALA A 156 -7.57 4.47 -0.13
C ALA A 156 -8.50 4.73 -1.33
N GLY A 157 -8.17 4.22 -2.52
CA GLY A 157 -9.04 4.31 -3.68
C GLY A 157 -10.37 3.58 -3.48
N THR A 158 -11.28 3.84 -4.42
CA THR A 158 -12.49 3.05 -4.64
C THR A 158 -12.34 2.22 -5.92
N GLU A 159 -13.07 1.11 -6.00
CA GLU A 159 -13.11 0.27 -7.21
C GLU A 159 -13.67 1.09 -8.38
N MET A 160 -13.00 1.00 -9.53
CA MET A 160 -13.42 1.63 -10.80
C MET A 160 -13.56 0.59 -11.91
#